data_AF-A0A8H7RN09-F1
#
_entry.id   AF-A0A8H7RN09-F1
#
_cell.length_a   1.000
_cell.length_b   1.000
_cell.length_c   1.000
_cell.angle_alpha   90.00
_cell.angle_beta   90.00
_cell.angle_gamma   90.00
#
_symmetry.space_group_name_H-M   'P 1'
#
loop_
_entity.id
_entity.type
_entity.pdbx_description
1 polymer ?
#
loop_
_entity_poly.entity_id
_entity_poly.type
_entity_poly.pdbx_seq_one_letter_code
_entity_poly.pdbx_strand_id
1 'polypeptide(L)'
;MKPKSNFKKKTKNTDILSAGSKIYAKKRKIKKETVESVDFDPVKRTEFLTGFHKRKVERKNKTREKYALLAKEEKLRNRKEVREQRQALAEKNVQEMAAMLRVSVGGPEFEGFESEEETEEKVVEKKAPVVQEFKDKTTLTTVTVIEDLDLDAE
;
A
#
# COMPACT_ATOMS: atom_id res chain seq x y z
N MET A 1 -29.83 -9.41 6.83
CA MET A 1 -29.21 -9.69 5.50
C MET A 1 -29.88 -8.81 4.45
N LYS A 2 -29.18 -7.86 3.83
CA LYS A 2 -29.76 -7.02 2.74
C LYS A 2 -29.66 -7.79 1.41
N PRO A 3 -30.73 -7.90 0.61
CA PRO A 3 -30.69 -8.60 -0.67
C PRO A 3 -29.87 -7.78 -1.69
N LYS A 4 -28.90 -8.43 -2.37
CA LYS A 4 -28.16 -7.81 -3.47
C LYS A 4 -29.12 -7.58 -4.63
N SER A 5 -29.42 -6.31 -4.91
CA SER A 5 -30.23 -5.91 -6.06
C SER A 5 -29.50 -6.25 -7.36
N ASN A 6 -29.90 -7.33 -8.02
CA ASN A 6 -29.44 -7.68 -9.37
C ASN A 6 -30.22 -6.86 -10.42
N PHE A 7 -30.03 -5.55 -10.43
CA PHE A 7 -30.44 -4.75 -11.59
C PHE A 7 -29.44 -5.02 -12.72
N LYS A 8 -29.83 -5.87 -13.68
CA LYS A 8 -29.10 -6.06 -14.93
C LYS A 8 -29.06 -4.69 -15.63
N LYS A 9 -27.90 -4.02 -15.57
CA LYS A 9 -27.71 -2.72 -16.22
C LYS A 9 -28.10 -2.88 -17.69
N LYS A 10 -29.14 -2.15 -18.13
CA LYS A 10 -29.55 -2.11 -19.54
C LYS A 10 -28.33 -1.60 -20.32
N THR A 11 -27.87 -2.39 -21.30
CA THR A 11 -26.76 -1.99 -22.17
C THR A 11 -27.16 -0.68 -22.85
N LYS A 12 -26.35 0.36 -22.69
CA LYS A 12 -26.61 1.65 -23.33
C LYS A 12 -26.50 1.47 -24.84
N ASN A 13 -27.33 2.19 -25.60
CA ASN A 13 -27.28 2.16 -27.06
C ASN A 13 -25.87 2.49 -27.60
N THR A 14 -25.16 3.41 -26.94
CA THR A 14 -23.76 3.73 -27.26
C THR A 14 -22.81 2.55 -27.09
N ASP A 15 -23.04 1.68 -26.11
CA ASP A 15 -22.24 0.48 -25.89
C ASP A 15 -22.55 -0.59 -26.95
N ILE A 16 -23.81 -0.72 -27.36
CA ILE A 16 -24.22 -1.64 -28.44
C ILE A 16 -23.59 -1.20 -29.78
N LEU A 17 -23.68 0.09 -30.10
CA LEU A 17 -23.14 0.66 -31.34
C LEU A 17 -21.59 0.69 -31.35
N SER A 18 -20.94 0.82 -30.20
CA SER A 18 -19.47 0.79 -30.07
C SER A 18 -18.87 -0.58 -29.78
N ALA A 19 -19.69 -1.61 -29.52
CA ALA A 19 -19.20 -2.96 -29.22
C ALA A 19 -18.33 -3.52 -30.36
N GLY A 20 -18.75 -3.30 -31.61
CA GLY A 20 -17.99 -3.72 -32.79
C GLY A 20 -16.59 -3.10 -32.84
N SER A 21 -16.48 -1.78 -32.66
CA SER A 21 -15.18 -1.09 -32.71
C SER A 21 -14.24 -1.56 -31.60
N LYS A 22 -14.77 -1.80 -30.38
CA LYS A 22 -14.02 -2.39 -29.26
C LYS A 22 -13.49 -3.79 -29.60
N ILE A 23 -14.30 -4.63 -30.27
CA ILE A 23 -13.88 -5.96 -30.71
C ILE A 23 -12.79 -5.88 -31.78
N TYR A 24 -12.95 -5.02 -32.79
CA TYR A 24 -11.94 -4.82 -33.84
C TYR A 24 -10.65 -4.23 -33.29
N ALA A 25 -10.71 -3.33 -32.32
CA ALA A 25 -9.53 -2.83 -31.63
C ALA A 25 -8.80 -3.96 -30.89
N LYS A 26 -9.52 -4.83 -30.18
CA LYS A 26 -8.93 -6.02 -29.54
C LYS A 26 -8.29 -6.96 -30.56
N LYS A 27 -8.98 -7.28 -31.65
CA LYS A 27 -8.44 -8.13 -32.73
C LYS A 27 -7.18 -7.54 -33.35
N ARG A 28 -7.13 -6.23 -33.57
CA ARG A 28 -5.93 -5.54 -34.08
C ARG A 28 -4.77 -5.59 -33.08
N LYS A 29 -5.02 -5.45 -31.78
CA LYS A 29 -3.99 -5.61 -30.74
C LYS A 29 -3.44 -7.03 -30.72
N ILE A 30 -4.32 -8.03 -30.71
CA ILE A 30 -3.92 -9.45 -30.76
C ILE A 30 -3.04 -9.71 -31.99
N LYS A 31 -3.43 -9.24 -33.18
CA LYS A 31 -2.63 -9.39 -34.41
C LYS A 31 -1.26 -8.69 -34.37
N LYS A 32 -1.10 -7.66 -33.54
CA LYS A 32 0.20 -6.98 -33.35
C LYS A 32 1.07 -7.71 -32.32
N GLU A 33 0.43 -8.30 -31.31
CA GLU A 33 1.10 -9.07 -30.25
C GLU A 33 1.43 -10.51 -30.69
N THR A 34 0.77 -11.02 -31.74
CA THR A 34 1.14 -12.29 -32.37
C THR A 34 2.51 -12.19 -32.99
N VAL A 35 3.41 -13.06 -32.57
CA VAL A 35 4.77 -13.18 -33.10
C VAL A 35 4.70 -13.58 -34.59
N GLU A 36 5.43 -12.88 -35.45
CA GLU A 36 5.40 -13.07 -36.91
C GLU A 36 6.04 -14.41 -37.35
N SER A 37 7.11 -14.84 -36.67
CA SER A 37 7.81 -16.11 -36.92
C SER A 37 8.20 -16.80 -35.61
N VAL A 38 8.26 -18.14 -35.64
CA VAL A 38 8.75 -18.95 -34.51
C VAL A 38 9.99 -19.71 -34.96
N ASP A 39 11.14 -19.25 -34.50
CA ASP A 39 12.42 -19.91 -34.78
C ASP A 39 12.65 -21.06 -33.79
N PHE A 40 12.78 -22.28 -34.33
CA PHE A 40 13.04 -23.48 -33.52
C PHE A 40 14.53 -23.73 -33.38
N ASP A 41 15.11 -23.19 -32.31
CA ASP A 41 16.48 -23.47 -31.93
C ASP A 41 16.62 -24.90 -31.35
N PRO A 42 17.36 -25.80 -32.01
CA PRO A 42 17.50 -27.18 -31.55
C PRO A 42 18.20 -27.26 -30.19
N VAL A 43 19.10 -26.33 -29.85
CA VAL A 43 19.83 -26.32 -28.57
C VAL A 43 18.88 -25.97 -27.43
N LYS A 44 18.05 -24.93 -27.59
CA LYS A 44 17.01 -24.59 -26.60
C LYS A 44 16.00 -25.72 -26.47
N ARG A 45 15.70 -26.44 -27.55
CA ARG A 45 14.80 -27.60 -27.52
C ARG A 45 15.37 -28.75 -26.70
N THR A 46 16.65 -29.08 -26.86
CA THR A 46 17.28 -30.16 -26.07
C THR A 46 17.39 -29.78 -24.59
N GLU A 47 17.74 -28.53 -24.28
CA GLU A 47 17.72 -27.99 -22.92
C GLU A 47 16.32 -28.02 -22.31
N PHE A 48 15.30 -27.66 -23.09
CA PHE A 48 13.92 -27.79 -22.67
C PHE A 48 13.58 -29.25 -22.42
N LEU A 49 13.85 -30.17 -23.34
CA LEU A 49 13.48 -31.58 -23.15
C LEU A 49 14.22 -32.27 -21.99
N THR A 50 15.45 -31.87 -21.66
CA THR A 50 16.21 -32.51 -20.56
C THR A 50 16.09 -31.74 -19.23
N GLY A 51 15.83 -30.44 -19.27
CA GLY A 51 15.80 -29.52 -18.13
C GLY A 51 14.53 -29.52 -17.29
N PHE A 52 13.81 -30.66 -17.16
CA PHE A 52 12.55 -30.72 -16.40
C PHE A 52 12.66 -30.20 -14.97
N HIS A 53 13.76 -30.53 -14.27
CA HIS A 53 13.99 -30.06 -12.92
C HIS A 53 14.16 -28.54 -12.87
N LYS A 54 14.96 -27.97 -13.79
CA LYS A 54 15.16 -26.51 -13.92
C LYS A 54 13.82 -25.80 -14.10
N ARG A 55 12.98 -26.25 -15.03
CA ARG A 55 11.63 -25.69 -15.21
C ARG A 55 10.72 -25.86 -14.01
N LYS A 56 10.80 -26.98 -13.29
CA LYS A 56 9.99 -27.19 -12.08
C LYS A 56 10.40 -26.20 -11.00
N VAL A 57 11.70 -25.96 -10.82
CA VAL A 57 12.23 -24.95 -9.89
C VAL A 57 11.85 -23.55 -10.34
N GLU A 58 12.05 -23.20 -11.60
CA GLU A 58 11.65 -21.91 -12.16
C GLU A 58 10.16 -21.62 -11.99
N ARG A 59 9.29 -22.62 -12.22
CA ARG A 59 7.85 -22.46 -11.97
C ARG A 59 7.56 -22.14 -10.51
N LYS A 60 8.17 -22.87 -9.57
CA LYS A 60 8.03 -22.62 -8.13
C LYS A 60 8.58 -21.24 -7.74
N ASN A 61 9.67 -20.80 -8.34
CA ASN A 61 10.25 -19.49 -8.07
C ASN A 61 9.36 -18.38 -8.62
N LYS A 62 8.90 -18.49 -9.87
CA LYS A 62 7.95 -17.54 -10.48
C LYS A 62 6.66 -17.40 -9.69
N THR A 63 6.11 -18.50 -9.15
CA THR A 63 4.93 -18.40 -8.29
C THR A 63 5.25 -17.68 -6.99
N ARG A 64 6.36 -18.03 -6.31
CA ARG A 64 6.82 -17.32 -5.10
C ARG A 64 7.04 -15.84 -5.34
N GLU A 65 7.70 -15.48 -6.45
CA GLU A 65 7.94 -14.08 -6.85
C GLU A 65 6.63 -13.33 -7.07
N LYS A 66 5.67 -13.93 -7.80
CA LYS A 66 4.34 -13.33 -8.00
C LYS A 66 3.62 -13.07 -6.68
N TYR A 67 3.60 -14.05 -5.77
CA TYR A 67 2.99 -13.87 -4.45
C TYR A 67 3.73 -12.80 -3.62
N ALA A 68 5.06 -12.75 -3.69
CA ALA A 68 5.84 -11.73 -3.01
C ALA A 68 5.55 -10.32 -3.54
N LEU A 69 5.36 -10.16 -4.86
CA LEU A 69 4.96 -8.90 -5.47
C LEU A 69 3.56 -8.47 -5.01
N LEU A 70 2.58 -9.38 -5.05
CA LEU A 70 1.22 -9.11 -4.58
C LEU A 70 1.20 -8.72 -3.09
N ALA A 71 1.94 -9.44 -2.24
CA ALA A 71 2.03 -9.12 -0.82
C ALA A 71 2.67 -7.74 -0.56
N LYS A 72 3.66 -7.33 -1.36
CA LYS A 72 4.24 -5.99 -1.30
C LYS A 72 3.23 -4.92 -1.72
N GLU A 73 2.50 -5.16 -2.80
CA GLU A 73 1.45 -4.25 -3.28
C GLU A 73 0.33 -4.08 -2.26
N GLU A 74 -0.14 -5.17 -1.65
CA GLU A 74 -1.13 -5.14 -0.57
C GLU A 74 -0.62 -4.39 0.65
N LYS A 75 0.62 -4.64 1.08
CA LYS A 75 1.23 -3.89 2.20
C LYS A 75 1.33 -2.39 1.91
N LEU A 76 1.65 -2.02 0.67
CA LEU A 76 1.67 -0.62 0.25
C LEU A 76 0.28 0.01 0.23
N ARG A 77 -0.73 -0.72 -0.26
CA ARG A 77 -2.13 -0.26 -0.23
C ARG A 77 -2.61 -0.06 1.20
N ASN A 78 -2.43 -1.04 2.07
CA ASN A 78 -2.82 -0.95 3.48
C ASN A 78 -2.13 0.24 4.17
N ARG A 79 -0.84 0.49 3.87
CA ARG A 79 -0.13 1.66 4.41
C ARG A 79 -0.70 2.99 3.92
N LYS A 80 -1.12 3.06 2.65
CA LYS A 80 -1.78 4.26 2.11
C LYS A 80 -3.14 4.46 2.78
N GLU A 81 -3.95 3.41 2.87
CA GLU A 81 -5.26 3.46 3.53
C GLU A 81 -5.15 3.91 4.99
N VAL A 82 -4.19 3.38 5.76
CA VAL A 82 -3.98 3.81 7.16
C VAL A 82 -3.56 5.28 7.24
N ARG A 83 -2.73 5.77 6.31
CA ARG A 83 -2.33 7.19 6.30
C ARG A 83 -3.50 8.09 5.95
N GLU A 84 -4.28 7.73 4.93
CA GLU A 84 -5.49 8.45 4.53
C GLU A 84 -6.52 8.47 5.66
N GLN A 85 -6.72 7.35 6.36
CA GLN A 85 -7.59 7.30 7.54
C GLN A 85 -7.09 8.22 8.66
N ARG A 86 -5.78 8.23 8.95
CA ARG A 86 -5.21 9.13 9.98
C ARG A 86 -5.37 10.59 9.61
N GLN A 87 -5.14 10.95 8.34
CA GLN A 87 -5.34 12.32 7.84
C GLN A 87 -6.79 12.73 7.96
N ALA A 88 -7.73 11.89 7.50
CA ALA A 88 -9.16 12.17 7.60
C ALA A 88 -9.64 12.31 9.06
N LEU A 89 -9.09 11.52 10.00
CA LEU A 89 -9.39 11.68 11.42
C LEU A 89 -8.82 12.98 11.99
N ALA A 90 -7.58 13.33 11.63
CA ALA A 90 -6.98 14.60 12.05
C ALA A 90 -7.78 15.80 11.53
N GLU A 91 -8.18 15.79 10.25
CA GLU A 91 -9.03 16.83 9.66
C GLU A 91 -10.38 16.96 10.39
N LYS A 92 -11.03 15.83 10.72
CA LYS A 92 -12.27 15.84 11.51
C LYS A 92 -12.06 16.41 12.90
N ASN A 93 -11.01 15.99 13.60
CA ASN A 93 -10.70 16.50 14.94
C ASN A 93 -10.45 18.01 14.92
N VAL A 94 -9.71 18.52 13.92
CA VAL A 94 -9.48 19.97 13.74
C VAL A 94 -10.79 20.70 13.47
N GLN A 95 -11.66 20.16 12.60
CA GLN A 95 -12.98 20.72 12.34
C GLN A 95 -13.86 20.73 13.60
N GLU A 96 -13.86 19.67 14.38
CA GLU A 96 -14.61 19.54 15.64
C GLU A 96 -14.08 20.53 16.70
N MET A 97 -12.76 20.66 16.86
CA MET A 97 -12.14 21.63 17.77
C MET A 97 -12.44 23.07 17.35
N ALA A 98 -12.33 23.39 16.04
CA ALA A 98 -12.68 24.70 15.51
C ALA A 98 -14.17 25.02 15.74
N ALA A 99 -15.05 24.04 15.56
CA ALA A 99 -16.48 24.19 15.84
C ALA A 99 -16.74 24.42 17.35
N MET A 100 -16.08 23.68 18.22
CA MET A 100 -16.20 23.84 19.68
C MET A 100 -15.71 25.22 20.14
N LEU A 101 -14.55 25.66 19.66
CA LEU A 101 -13.99 26.98 19.96
C LEU A 101 -14.92 28.11 19.50
N ARG A 102 -15.50 27.99 18.30
CA ARG A 102 -16.49 28.94 17.76
C ARG A 102 -17.76 29.02 18.63
N VAL A 103 -18.18 27.90 19.22
CA VAL A 103 -19.35 27.85 20.12
C VAL A 103 -19.00 28.42 21.50
N SER A 104 -17.81 28.15 22.04
CA SER A 104 -17.40 28.62 23.38
C SER A 104 -17.04 30.11 23.44
N VAL A 105 -16.51 30.69 22.36
CA VAL A 105 -16.07 32.09 22.32
C VAL A 105 -17.20 33.05 21.91
N GLY A 106 -18.33 32.54 21.39
CA GLY A 106 -19.53 33.34 21.16
C GLY A 106 -19.43 34.33 19.99
N GLY A 107 -19.50 33.82 18.75
CA GLY A 107 -19.77 34.66 17.56
C GLY A 107 -18.58 34.87 16.60
N PRO A 108 -18.84 35.31 15.35
CA PRO A 108 -18.09 34.90 14.17
C PRO A 108 -16.93 35.84 13.81
N GLU A 109 -15.93 36.00 14.67
CA GLU A 109 -14.67 36.66 14.30
C GLU A 109 -13.50 35.93 14.99
N PHE A 110 -13.07 34.82 14.41
CA PHE A 110 -11.71 34.33 14.60
C PHE A 110 -11.08 34.28 13.20
N GLU A 111 -10.68 35.47 12.74
CA GLU A 111 -9.79 35.60 11.58
C GLU A 111 -8.42 35.03 11.96
N GLY A 112 -7.98 34.05 11.16
CA GLY A 112 -6.57 33.76 10.89
C GLY A 112 -5.65 33.64 12.09
N PHE A 113 -5.56 32.43 12.66
CA PHE A 113 -4.25 32.01 13.16
C PHE A 113 -3.41 31.63 11.93
N GLU A 114 -2.73 32.62 11.34
CA GLU A 114 -1.59 32.36 10.47
C GLU A 114 -0.58 31.57 11.29
N SER A 115 -0.48 30.28 11.01
CA SER A 115 0.62 29.46 11.47
C SER A 115 1.85 29.89 10.68
N GLU A 116 2.55 30.93 11.15
CA GLU A 116 3.95 31.12 10.81
C GLU A 116 4.70 29.84 11.23
N GLU A 117 5.15 29.07 10.24
CA GLU A 117 6.11 27.98 10.42
C GLU A 117 7.46 28.60 10.83
N GLU A 118 7.57 29.07 12.07
CA GLU A 118 8.86 29.34 12.69
C GLU A 118 9.43 28.01 13.17
N THR A 119 10.28 27.44 12.33
CA THR A 119 11.02 26.20 12.55
C THR A 119 12.15 26.48 13.55
N GLU A 120 11.82 26.60 14.83
CA GLU A 120 12.81 26.53 15.90
C GLU A 120 13.16 25.07 16.20
N GLU A 121 14.26 24.60 15.60
CA GLU A 121 14.91 23.34 15.96
C GLU A 121 15.43 23.42 17.41
N LYS A 122 14.59 23.06 18.38
CA LYS A 122 15.06 22.66 19.72
C LYS A 122 15.81 21.33 19.61
N VAL A 123 17.14 21.41 19.51
CA VAL A 123 18.06 20.28 19.68
C VAL A 123 17.97 19.78 21.12
N VAL A 124 17.05 18.86 21.38
CA VAL A 124 17.08 18.03 22.60
C VAL A 124 18.12 16.95 22.34
N GLU A 125 19.30 17.08 22.97
CA GLU A 125 20.29 16.01 23.04
C GLU A 125 19.68 14.80 23.77
N LYS A 126 19.04 13.91 23.01
CA LYS A 126 18.64 12.59 23.49
C LYS A 126 19.91 11.78 23.70
N LYS A 127 20.33 11.64 24.96
CA LYS A 127 21.38 10.69 25.35
C LYS A 127 21.04 9.32 24.75
N ALA A 128 21.99 8.74 24.02
CA ALA A 128 21.77 7.47 23.34
C ALA A 128 21.44 6.37 24.36
N PRO A 129 20.46 5.49 24.09
CA PRO A 129 20.11 4.41 25.01
C PRO A 129 21.31 3.49 25.19
N VAL A 130 21.65 3.19 26.46
CA VAL A 130 22.75 2.30 26.80
C VAL A 130 22.35 0.87 26.44
N VAL A 131 22.92 0.35 25.35
CA VAL A 131 22.71 -1.05 24.92
C VAL A 131 23.64 -1.95 25.72
N GLN A 132 23.09 -2.74 26.65
CA GLN A 132 23.85 -3.77 27.35
C GLN A 132 23.60 -5.15 26.71
N GLU A 133 24.68 -5.83 26.31
CA GLU A 133 24.61 -7.17 25.74
C GLU A 133 24.67 -8.23 26.84
N PHE A 134 23.56 -8.93 27.09
CA PHE A 134 23.53 -10.10 27.96
C PHE A 134 23.64 -11.37 27.11
N LYS A 135 24.63 -12.22 27.42
CA LYS A 135 24.90 -13.48 26.70
C LYS A 135 24.42 -14.67 27.52
N ASP A 136 23.25 -15.20 27.18
CA ASP A 136 22.86 -16.55 27.59
C ASP A 136 23.16 -17.55 26.46
N LYS A 137 23.56 -18.77 26.83
CA LYS A 137 24.10 -19.79 25.90
C LYS A 137 23.16 -20.23 24.78
N THR A 138 21.91 -19.78 24.76
CA THR A 138 20.87 -20.28 23.83
C THR A 138 20.04 -19.21 23.13
N THR A 139 20.08 -17.93 23.53
CA THR A 139 19.24 -16.88 22.91
C THR A 139 19.83 -15.48 23.10
N LEU A 140 19.95 -14.70 22.01
CA LEU A 140 20.32 -13.29 22.04
C LEU A 140 19.04 -12.43 22.09
N THR A 141 18.81 -11.73 23.20
CA THR A 141 17.69 -10.78 23.35
C THR A 141 18.23 -9.41 23.78
N THR A 142 17.85 -8.35 23.07
CA THR A 142 18.22 -6.96 23.39
C THR A 142 17.07 -6.28 24.11
N VAL A 143 17.32 -5.73 25.31
CA VAL A 143 16.35 -4.97 26.10
C VAL A 143 16.75 -3.50 26.11
N THR A 144 15.83 -2.60 25.77
CA THR A 144 16.01 -1.14 25.82
C THR A 144 15.25 -0.57 27.00
N VAL A 145 15.96 0.02 27.96
CA VAL A 145 15.37 0.71 29.12
C VAL A 145 15.15 2.18 28.77
N ILE A 146 13.95 2.70 29.05
CA ILE A 146 13.58 4.12 28.91
C ILE A 146 13.31 4.63 30.32
N GLU A 147 14.08 5.60 30.78
CA GLU A 147 14.08 6.09 32.18
C GLU A 147 12.88 6.99 32.50
N ASP A 148 12.14 7.49 31.50
CA ASP A 148 11.08 8.50 31.68
C ASP A 148 9.66 7.90 31.86
N LEU A 149 9.55 6.67 32.38
CA LEU A 149 8.25 6.02 32.63
C LEU A 149 7.80 6.28 34.07
N ASP A 150 7.30 7.49 34.33
CA ASP A 150 6.68 7.86 35.60
C ASP A 150 5.43 7.00 35.84
N LEU A 151 5.56 6.00 36.72
CA LEU A 151 4.51 5.05 37.14
C LEU A 151 3.86 5.44 38.47
N ASP A 152 3.76 6.74 38.77
CA ASP A 152 3.10 7.24 39.97
C ASP A 152 1.70 7.78 39.63
N ALA A 153 0.74 6.87 39.50
CA ALA A 153 -0.68 7.16 39.54
C ALA A 153 -1.40 6.01 40.29
N GLU A 154 -1.31 6.03 41.62
CA GLU A 154 -2.30 5.42 42.52
C GLU A 154 -3.14 6.50 43.19
#